data_AF-Q73BC1-F1
#
_entry.id   AF-Q73BC1-F1
#
_cell.length_a   1.000
_cell.length_b   1.000
_cell.length_c   1.000
_cell.angle_alpha   90.00
_cell.angle_beta   90.00
_cell.angle_gamma   90.00
#
_symmetry.space_group_name_H-M   'P 1'
#
loop_
_entity.id
_entity.type
_entity.pdbx_description
1 polymer ?
#
loop_
_entity_poly.entity_id
_entity_poly.type
_entity_poly.pdbx_seq_one_letter_code
_entity_poly.pdbx_strand_id
1 'polypeptide(L)'
;MKKGGRITKKRIVIISLCIVFGLFWSYKEEVFASYKPIDQYGLNKELKNKSIEVLTHNEMKKVGEHFAAEQLSVFEFHNKEDVKRKGEEIFVNRGYEQLIKNYYPNRFQDLEYKFTNEEIREVTDESFLYQTVAYVAGTENGKRSEMKLNYEMKIVKVNHIFKVLEQKQYVQ
;
A
#
# COMPACT_ATOMS: atom_id res chain seq x y z
N MET A 1 -18.14 -17.64 50.22
CA MET A 1 -18.15 -16.39 49.41
C MET A 1 -17.09 -15.45 49.99
N LYS A 2 -16.11 -14.82 49.32
CA LYS A 2 -15.90 -14.41 47.94
C LYS A 2 -14.38 -14.50 47.64
N LYS A 3 -13.94 -15.40 46.73
CA LYS A 3 -12.56 -15.39 46.16
C LYS A 3 -12.56 -15.07 44.65
N GLY A 4 -13.63 -14.44 44.15
CA GLY A 4 -13.78 -14.12 42.72
C GLY A 4 -13.25 -12.75 42.28
N GLY A 5 -13.10 -11.76 43.18
CA GLY A 5 -12.89 -10.36 42.76
C GLY A 5 -11.46 -9.93 42.41
N ARG A 6 -10.43 -10.64 42.88
CA ARG A 6 -9.02 -10.24 42.70
C ARG A 6 -8.45 -10.69 41.35
N ILE A 7 -8.95 -11.79 40.79
CA ILE A 7 -8.50 -12.35 39.51
C ILE A 7 -9.09 -11.55 38.34
N THR A 8 -10.36 -11.15 38.43
CA THR A 8 -11.06 -10.37 37.40
C THR A 8 -10.43 -8.98 37.22
N LYS A 9 -10.09 -8.29 38.33
CA LYS A 9 -9.42 -6.98 38.27
C LYS A 9 -8.05 -7.04 37.58
N LYS A 10 -7.23 -8.06 37.87
CA LYS A 10 -5.92 -8.23 37.21
C LYS A 10 -6.05 -8.49 35.71
N ARG A 11 -7.03 -9.29 35.29
CA ARG A 11 -7.28 -9.58 33.87
C ARG A 11 -7.76 -8.34 33.11
N ILE A 12 -8.64 -7.52 33.69
CA ILE A 12 -9.11 -6.27 33.07
C ILE A 12 -7.96 -5.28 32.89
N VAL A 13 -7.06 -5.15 33.88
CA VAL A 13 -5.88 -4.28 33.77
C VAL A 13 -4.94 -4.73 32.66
N ILE A 14 -4.70 -6.03 32.52
CA ILE A 14 -3.86 -6.58 31.44
C ILE A 14 -4.48 -6.33 30.08
N ILE A 15 -5.79 -6.59 29.91
CA ILE A 15 -6.49 -6.36 28.65
C ILE A 15 -6.47 -4.86 28.29
N SER A 16 -6.70 -3.97 29.27
CA SER A 16 -6.63 -2.52 29.05
C SER A 16 -5.22 -2.06 28.64
N LEU A 17 -4.17 -2.63 29.24
CA LEU A 17 -2.78 -2.38 28.85
C LEU A 17 -2.50 -2.87 27.42
N CYS A 18 -2.94 -4.08 27.05
CA CYS A 18 -2.79 -4.60 25.70
C CYS A 18 -3.50 -3.74 24.64
N ILE A 19 -4.70 -3.22 24.95
CA ILE A 19 -5.43 -2.30 24.06
C ILE A 19 -4.66 -0.98 23.90
N VAL A 20 -4.20 -0.38 24.99
CA VAL A 20 -3.43 0.88 24.94
C VAL A 20 -2.10 0.69 24.19
N PHE A 21 -1.40 -0.43 24.41
CA PHE A 21 -0.17 -0.74 23.68
C PHE A 21 -0.43 -1.01 22.19
N GLY A 22 -1.51 -1.71 21.82
CA GLY A 22 -1.87 -1.95 20.42
C GLY A 22 -2.27 -0.67 19.68
N LEU A 23 -3.04 0.21 20.34
CA LEU A 23 -3.43 1.51 19.80
C LEU A 23 -2.23 2.46 19.67
N PHE A 24 -1.36 2.50 20.69
CA PHE A 24 -0.16 3.34 20.67
C PHE A 24 0.86 2.88 19.63
N TRP A 25 0.96 1.57 19.38
CA TRP A 25 1.88 1.04 18.38
C TRP A 25 1.40 1.30 16.95
N SER A 26 0.10 1.14 16.70
CA SER A 26 -0.52 1.52 15.42
C SER A 26 -0.38 3.02 15.14
N TYR A 27 -0.54 3.88 16.16
CA TYR A 27 -0.36 5.33 16.04
C TYR A 27 1.09 5.73 15.67
N LYS A 28 2.09 4.98 16.15
CA LYS A 28 3.48 5.27 15.80
C LYS A 28 3.82 4.90 14.35
N GLU A 29 3.30 3.80 13.82
CA GLU A 29 3.61 3.43 12.43
C GLU A 29 3.12 4.49 11.41
N GLU A 30 1.93 5.07 11.63
CA GLU A 30 1.37 6.08 10.71
C GLU A 30 2.10 7.45 10.79
N VAL A 31 2.49 7.89 12.00
CA VAL A 31 3.13 9.22 12.20
C VAL A 31 4.61 9.23 11.79
N PHE A 32 5.26 8.05 11.71
CA PHE A 32 6.67 7.92 11.38
C PHE A 32 6.95 7.27 10.01
N ALA A 33 5.96 7.17 9.12
CA ALA A 33 6.18 6.67 7.77
C ALA A 33 7.27 7.49 7.06
N SER A 34 8.40 6.85 6.74
CA SER A 34 9.53 7.47 6.05
C SER A 34 9.40 7.31 4.54
N TYR A 35 9.99 8.23 3.79
CA TYR A 35 10.20 8.04 2.35
C TYR A 35 11.12 6.84 2.12
N LYS A 36 10.76 5.99 1.15
CA LYS A 36 11.50 4.80 0.76
C LYS A 36 11.56 4.66 -0.76
N PRO A 37 12.68 4.18 -1.33
CA PRO A 37 12.76 3.85 -2.74
C PRO A 37 11.91 2.61 -3.08
N ILE A 38 11.63 2.40 -4.38
CA ILE A 38 10.72 1.35 -4.86
C ILE A 38 11.14 -0.07 -4.49
N ASP A 39 12.43 -0.36 -4.41
CA ASP A 39 12.98 -1.68 -4.09
C ASP A 39 12.60 -2.16 -2.67
N GLN A 40 12.30 -1.22 -1.76
CA GLN A 40 11.83 -1.55 -0.41
C GLN A 40 10.36 -1.94 -0.35
N TYR A 41 9.61 -1.75 -1.43
CA TYR A 41 8.21 -2.16 -1.56
C TYR A 41 8.04 -3.49 -2.31
N GLY A 42 9.13 -4.18 -2.62
CA GLY A 42 9.09 -5.48 -3.27
C GLY A 42 8.45 -6.58 -2.40
N LEU A 43 7.56 -7.38 -3.00
CA LEU A 43 6.98 -8.54 -2.31
C LEU A 43 7.96 -9.72 -2.28
N ASN A 44 8.15 -10.31 -1.09
CA ASN A 44 8.95 -11.51 -0.92
C ASN A 44 8.25 -12.76 -1.50
N LYS A 45 8.99 -13.86 -1.67
CA LYS A 45 8.49 -15.10 -2.28
C LYS A 45 7.35 -15.75 -1.48
N GLU A 46 7.42 -15.70 -0.15
CA GLU A 46 6.38 -16.27 0.71
C GLU A 46 5.04 -15.56 0.50
N LEU A 47 5.04 -14.23 0.59
CA LEU A 47 3.86 -13.40 0.42
C LEU A 47 3.29 -13.54 -0.99
N LYS A 48 4.13 -13.55 -2.02
CA LYS A 48 3.72 -13.79 -3.42
C LYS A 48 2.94 -15.09 -3.62
N ASN A 49 3.17 -16.12 -2.80
CA ASN A 49 2.53 -17.42 -2.94
C ASN A 49 1.24 -17.59 -2.12
N LYS A 50 0.96 -16.75 -1.13
CA LYS A 50 -0.25 -16.84 -0.27
C LYS A 50 -1.53 -16.50 -1.04
N SER A 51 -2.63 -17.22 -0.84
CA SER A 51 -3.95 -16.78 -1.31
C SER A 51 -4.42 -15.54 -0.54
N ILE A 52 -5.39 -14.80 -1.07
CA ILE A 52 -5.93 -13.60 -0.40
C ILE A 52 -6.60 -13.97 0.93
N GLU A 53 -7.37 -15.06 0.95
CA GLU A 53 -8.04 -15.60 2.14
C GLU A 53 -7.11 -15.75 3.36
N VAL A 54 -5.84 -16.12 3.14
CA VAL A 54 -4.88 -16.36 4.23
C VAL A 54 -3.96 -15.18 4.52
N LEU A 55 -4.10 -14.06 3.80
CA LEU A 55 -3.31 -12.87 4.09
C LEU A 55 -3.75 -12.25 5.42
N THR A 56 -2.79 -11.87 6.23
CA THR A 56 -3.05 -10.98 7.36
C THR A 56 -3.31 -9.55 6.86
N HIS A 57 -3.98 -8.73 7.67
CA HIS A 57 -4.21 -7.32 7.35
C HIS A 57 -2.91 -6.55 7.02
N ASN A 58 -1.82 -6.84 7.75
CA ASN A 58 -0.51 -6.23 7.49
C ASN A 58 0.10 -6.68 6.15
N GLU A 59 -0.11 -7.94 5.78
CA GLU A 59 0.34 -8.45 4.48
C GLU A 59 -0.48 -7.85 3.33
N MET A 60 -1.79 -7.68 3.51
CA MET A 60 -2.64 -6.95 2.55
C MET A 60 -2.15 -5.52 2.36
N LYS A 61 -1.78 -4.81 3.45
CA LYS A 61 -1.17 -3.48 3.37
C LYS A 61 0.11 -3.50 2.53
N LYS A 62 1.05 -4.41 2.81
CA LYS A 62 2.30 -4.54 2.03
C LYS A 62 2.05 -4.80 0.54
N VAL A 63 1.06 -5.64 0.22
CA VAL A 63 0.64 -5.87 -1.19
C VAL A 63 0.06 -4.58 -1.79
N GLY A 64 -0.74 -3.83 -1.02
CA GLY A 64 -1.24 -2.51 -1.38
C GLY A 64 -0.13 -1.50 -1.68
N GLU A 65 0.80 -1.30 -0.74
CA GLU A 65 1.95 -0.40 -0.88
C GLU A 65 2.79 -0.75 -2.12
N HIS A 66 3.05 -2.05 -2.33
CA HIS A 66 3.74 -2.54 -3.53
C HIS A 66 3.06 -2.05 -4.81
N PHE A 67 1.77 -2.31 -4.97
CA PHE A 67 1.07 -1.90 -6.19
C PHE A 67 0.89 -0.39 -6.32
N ALA A 68 0.79 0.36 -5.22
CA ALA A 68 0.78 1.81 -5.27
C ALA A 68 2.13 2.32 -5.78
N ALA A 69 3.25 1.85 -5.23
CA ALA A 69 4.59 2.23 -5.66
C ALA A 69 4.86 1.84 -7.12
N GLU A 70 4.49 0.63 -7.54
CA GLU A 70 4.64 0.16 -8.93
C GLU A 70 3.87 1.05 -9.93
N GLN A 71 2.67 1.49 -9.59
CA GLN A 71 1.91 2.42 -10.45
C GLN A 71 2.53 3.81 -10.50
N LEU A 72 3.01 4.30 -9.35
CA LEU A 72 3.60 5.63 -9.22
C LEU A 72 4.99 5.72 -9.85
N SER A 73 5.68 4.59 -10.05
CA SER A 73 6.96 4.51 -10.77
C SER A 73 6.90 5.05 -12.20
N VAL A 74 5.69 5.12 -12.78
CA VAL A 74 5.45 5.71 -14.12
C VAL A 74 5.92 7.16 -14.23
N PHE A 75 5.99 7.89 -13.11
CA PHE A 75 6.52 9.26 -13.08
C PHE A 75 8.01 9.36 -13.44
N GLU A 76 8.75 8.26 -13.34
CA GLU A 76 10.16 8.15 -13.73
C GLU A 76 10.39 7.65 -15.15
N PHE A 77 9.34 7.20 -15.84
CA PHE A 77 9.51 6.53 -17.12
C PHE A 77 9.89 7.50 -18.23
N HIS A 78 10.72 7.03 -19.16
CA HIS A 78 11.24 7.83 -20.27
C HIS A 78 10.52 7.55 -21.60
N ASN A 79 9.76 6.47 -21.71
CA ASN A 79 9.05 6.07 -22.94
C ASN A 79 7.69 5.44 -22.62
N LYS A 80 6.80 5.39 -23.63
CA LYS A 80 5.42 4.90 -23.45
C LYS A 80 5.36 3.37 -23.45
N GLU A 81 6.32 2.71 -24.06
CA GLU A 81 6.45 1.26 -24.12
C GLU A 81 6.64 0.67 -22.72
N ASP A 82 7.42 1.33 -21.88
CA ASP A 82 7.61 0.99 -20.46
C ASP A 82 6.31 1.14 -19.69
N VAL A 83 5.54 2.21 -19.95
CA VAL A 83 4.22 2.42 -19.34
C VAL A 83 3.28 1.28 -19.71
N LYS A 84 3.27 0.88 -20.99
CA LYS A 84 2.44 -0.23 -21.49
C LYS A 84 2.83 -1.55 -20.83
N ARG A 85 4.12 -1.88 -20.82
CA ARG A 85 4.66 -3.10 -20.19
C ARG A 85 4.31 -3.16 -18.70
N LYS A 86 4.49 -2.05 -17.98
CA LYS A 86 4.09 -1.97 -16.57
C LYS A 86 2.59 -2.17 -16.40
N GLY A 87 1.77 -1.53 -17.24
CA GLY A 87 0.32 -1.70 -17.23
C GLY A 87 -0.10 -3.18 -17.36
N GLU A 88 0.51 -3.92 -18.29
CA GLU A 88 0.26 -5.35 -18.50
C GLU A 88 0.79 -6.21 -17.33
N GLU A 89 1.89 -5.79 -16.71
CA GLU A 89 2.51 -6.46 -15.57
C GLU A 89 1.65 -6.40 -14.30
N ILE A 90 1.05 -5.25 -13.99
CA ILE A 90 0.40 -5.06 -12.68
C ILE A 90 -1.13 -5.05 -12.73
N PHE A 91 -1.77 -4.76 -13.88
CA PHE A 91 -3.22 -4.78 -13.98
C PHE A 91 -3.76 -6.10 -14.55
N VAL A 92 -5.02 -6.39 -14.22
CA VAL A 92 -5.79 -7.43 -14.91
C VAL A 92 -6.14 -6.97 -16.32
N ASN A 93 -6.64 -5.74 -16.46
CA ASN A 93 -7.09 -5.17 -17.72
C ASN A 93 -6.83 -3.66 -17.75
N ARG A 94 -6.72 -3.08 -18.96
CA ARG A 94 -6.64 -1.62 -19.21
C ARG A 94 -5.55 -0.87 -18.41
N GLY A 95 -4.45 -1.56 -18.07
CA GLY A 95 -3.39 -0.98 -17.25
C GLY A 95 -2.70 0.20 -17.93
N TYR A 96 -2.46 0.12 -19.24
CA TYR A 96 -1.87 1.22 -20.00
C TYR A 96 -2.73 2.48 -19.94
N GLU A 97 -4.05 2.36 -20.14
CA GLU A 97 -4.99 3.48 -20.13
C GLU A 97 -5.09 4.14 -18.76
N GLN A 98 -4.88 3.39 -17.67
CA GLN A 98 -4.80 3.97 -16.34
C GLN A 98 -3.48 4.68 -16.11
N LEU A 99 -2.36 4.03 -16.42
CA LEU A 99 -1.03 4.55 -16.12
C LEU A 99 -0.61 5.72 -17.00
N ILE A 100 -1.00 5.74 -18.27
CA ILE A 100 -0.60 6.78 -19.22
C ILE A 100 -1.08 8.18 -18.81
N LYS A 101 -2.12 8.27 -17.97
CA LYS A 101 -2.63 9.53 -17.41
C LYS A 101 -1.60 10.22 -16.50
N ASN A 102 -0.71 9.45 -15.89
CA ASN A 102 0.35 9.93 -15.00
C ASN A 102 1.71 10.04 -15.70
N TYR A 103 1.80 9.69 -16.99
CA TYR A 103 3.07 9.69 -17.72
C TYR A 103 3.45 11.10 -18.18
N TYR A 104 4.51 11.63 -17.57
CA TYR A 104 5.17 12.87 -17.96
C TYR A 104 6.68 12.61 -18.08
N PRO A 105 7.19 12.34 -19.29
CA PRO A 105 8.56 11.87 -19.45
C PRO A 105 9.58 12.87 -18.91
N ASN A 106 10.64 12.34 -18.29
CA ASN A 106 11.78 13.11 -17.77
C ASN A 106 11.40 14.14 -16.69
N ARG A 107 10.26 13.97 -16.02
CA ARG A 107 9.81 14.91 -14.99
C ARG A 107 10.52 14.68 -13.65
N PHE A 108 10.52 13.44 -13.18
CA PHE A 108 11.10 13.06 -11.90
C PHE A 108 12.26 12.08 -12.08
N GLN A 109 13.17 12.14 -11.10
CA GLN A 109 14.27 11.20 -10.90
C GLN A 109 14.35 10.89 -9.40
N ASP A 110 14.91 9.74 -9.04
CA ASP A 110 15.15 9.30 -7.67
C ASP A 110 13.87 9.30 -6.81
N LEU A 111 12.82 8.65 -7.31
CA LEU A 111 11.51 8.59 -6.68
C LEU A 111 11.56 7.81 -5.37
N GLU A 112 10.96 8.43 -4.36
CA GLU A 112 10.68 7.83 -3.08
C GLU A 112 9.20 7.97 -2.74
N TYR A 113 8.68 6.98 -2.04
CA TYR A 113 7.27 6.84 -1.72
C TYR A 113 7.08 6.82 -0.22
N LYS A 114 5.94 7.33 0.23
CA LYS A 114 5.48 7.24 1.62
C LYS A 114 3.97 7.08 1.61
N PHE A 115 3.46 6.09 2.33
CA PHE A 115 2.04 5.78 2.43
C PHE A 115 1.55 6.06 3.85
N THR A 116 0.36 6.65 3.98
CA THR A 116 -0.26 7.00 5.26
C THR A 116 -1.78 6.84 5.17
N ASN A 117 -2.45 6.78 6.32
CA ASN A 117 -3.91 6.56 6.40
C ASN A 117 -4.33 5.32 5.61
N GLU A 118 -3.58 4.24 5.77
CA GLU A 118 -3.77 3.01 5.02
C GLU A 118 -4.91 2.18 5.60
N GLU A 119 -5.88 1.85 4.77
CA GLU A 119 -7.05 1.09 5.16
C GLU A 119 -7.30 -0.08 4.22
N ILE A 120 -7.64 -1.24 4.80
CA ILE A 120 -8.12 -2.41 4.07
C ILE A 120 -9.63 -2.50 4.24
N ARG A 121 -10.35 -2.60 3.13
CA ARG A 121 -11.81 -2.72 3.08
C ARG A 121 -12.23 -3.85 2.15
N GLU A 122 -13.52 -4.20 2.20
CA GLU A 122 -14.15 -5.13 1.24
C GLU A 122 -13.36 -6.45 1.04
N VAL A 123 -12.88 -7.03 2.13
CA VAL A 123 -12.11 -8.28 2.10
C VAL A 123 -13.03 -9.45 1.74
N THR A 124 -12.60 -10.21 0.75
CA THR A 124 -13.20 -11.46 0.27
C THR A 124 -12.08 -12.48 0.06
N ASP A 125 -12.42 -13.73 -0.19
CA ASP A 125 -11.40 -14.78 -0.42
C ASP A 125 -10.57 -14.54 -1.69
N GLU A 126 -11.09 -13.73 -2.63
CA GLU A 126 -10.52 -13.48 -3.94
C GLU A 126 -10.01 -12.05 -4.15
N SER A 127 -10.38 -11.12 -3.27
CA SER A 127 -10.09 -9.70 -3.44
C SER A 127 -10.11 -8.92 -2.14
N PHE A 128 -9.41 -7.79 -2.12
CA PHE A 128 -9.55 -6.77 -1.08
C PHE A 128 -9.37 -5.38 -1.69
N LEU A 129 -9.95 -4.37 -1.03
CA LEU A 129 -9.78 -2.97 -1.36
C LEU A 129 -8.69 -2.37 -0.46
N TYR A 130 -7.71 -1.70 -1.04
CA TYR A 130 -6.69 -0.94 -0.34
C TYR A 130 -6.86 0.54 -0.63
N GLN A 131 -6.95 1.35 0.43
CA GLN A 131 -7.02 2.80 0.37
C GLN A 131 -5.82 3.42 1.08
N THR A 132 -5.24 4.47 0.51
CA THR A 132 -4.09 5.16 1.10
C THR A 132 -3.96 6.59 0.62
N VAL A 133 -3.27 7.41 1.41
CA VAL A 133 -2.68 8.67 0.95
C VAL A 133 -1.21 8.40 0.61
N ALA A 134 -0.91 8.44 -0.68
CA ALA A 134 0.44 8.29 -1.22
C ALA A 134 1.12 9.65 -1.37
N TYR A 135 2.34 9.75 -0.86
CA TYR A 135 3.26 10.84 -1.15
C TYR A 135 4.37 10.32 -2.04
N VAL A 136 4.65 11.03 -3.11
CA VAL A 136 5.72 10.74 -4.07
C VAL A 136 6.65 11.93 -4.10
N ALA A 137 7.91 11.70 -3.77
CA ALA A 137 8.93 12.73 -3.83
C ALA A 137 10.03 12.33 -4.81
N GLY A 138 10.58 13.29 -5.53
CA GLY A 138 11.69 13.07 -6.46
C GLY A 138 12.38 14.37 -6.83
N THR A 139 13.45 14.27 -7.60
CA THR A 139 14.18 15.41 -8.13
C THR A 139 13.55 15.86 -9.44
N GLU A 140 13.11 17.12 -9.48
CA GLU A 140 12.56 17.81 -10.65
C GLU A 140 13.39 19.10 -10.85
N ASN A 141 14.07 19.23 -11.99
CA ASN A 141 14.94 20.37 -12.31
C ASN A 141 15.99 20.69 -11.21
N GLY A 142 16.59 19.65 -10.62
CA GLY A 142 17.61 19.79 -9.58
C GLY A 142 17.09 20.19 -8.19
N LYS A 143 15.77 20.19 -7.99
CA LYS A 143 15.14 20.43 -6.68
C LYS A 143 14.24 19.26 -6.31
N ARG A 144 14.15 18.96 -5.01
CA ARG A 144 13.19 17.98 -4.51
C ARG A 144 11.78 18.56 -4.63
N SER A 145 10.91 17.81 -5.28
CA SER A 145 9.50 18.10 -5.50
C SER A 145 8.68 16.94 -4.94
N GLU A 146 7.50 17.24 -4.38
CA GLU A 146 6.63 16.27 -3.71
C GLU A 146 5.20 16.40 -4.23
N MET A 147 4.55 15.26 -4.41
CA MET A 147 3.16 15.14 -4.83
C MET A 147 2.39 14.28 -3.84
N LYS A 148 1.14 14.69 -3.55
CA LYS A 148 0.22 13.95 -2.70
C LYS A 148 -0.97 13.45 -3.51
N LEU A 149 -1.28 12.16 -3.37
CA LEU A 149 -2.30 11.46 -4.14
C LEU A 149 -3.14 10.59 -3.21
N ASN A 150 -4.46 10.59 -3.38
CA ASN A 150 -5.32 9.59 -2.74
C ASN A 150 -5.48 8.42 -3.70
N TYR A 151 -5.22 7.21 -3.22
CA TYR A 151 -5.34 5.97 -3.96
C TYR A 151 -6.41 5.07 -3.35
N GLU A 152 -7.20 4.48 -4.22
CA GLU A 152 -8.08 3.35 -3.93
C GLU A 152 -7.83 2.29 -4.99
N MET A 153 -7.53 1.06 -4.57
CA MET A 153 -7.18 -0.03 -5.46
C MET A 153 -7.87 -1.31 -5.03
N LYS A 154 -8.54 -1.97 -5.97
CA LYS A 154 -9.04 -3.33 -5.77
C LYS A 154 -8.00 -4.32 -6.24
N ILE A 155 -7.48 -5.12 -5.31
CA ILE A 155 -6.43 -6.10 -5.57
C ILE A 155 -7.05 -7.49 -5.58
N VAL A 156 -6.66 -8.28 -6.57
CA VAL A 156 -7.12 -9.65 -6.79
C VAL A 156 -5.94 -10.58 -7.00
N LYS A 157 -6.19 -11.89 -7.01
CA LYS A 157 -5.20 -12.89 -7.37
C LYS A 157 -5.64 -13.70 -8.59
N VAL A 158 -4.99 -13.48 -9.73
CA VAL A 158 -5.30 -14.15 -11.00
C VAL A 158 -4.15 -15.09 -11.34
N ASN A 159 -4.45 -16.38 -11.60
CA ASN A 159 -3.44 -17.40 -11.91
C ASN A 159 -2.27 -17.42 -10.91
N HIS A 160 -2.60 -17.34 -9.61
CA HIS A 160 -1.64 -17.27 -8.49
C HIS A 160 -0.74 -16.03 -8.45
N ILE A 161 -1.04 -14.98 -9.23
CA ILE A 161 -0.29 -13.73 -9.25
C ILE A 161 -1.22 -12.60 -8.79
N PHE A 162 -0.74 -11.76 -7.87
CA PHE A 162 -1.51 -10.58 -7.48
C PHE A 162 -1.57 -9.58 -8.63
N LYS A 163 -2.72 -8.94 -8.79
CA LYS A 163 -2.97 -7.93 -9.82
C LYS A 163 -3.92 -6.86 -9.29
N VAL A 164 -3.85 -5.68 -9.87
CA VAL A 164 -4.82 -4.60 -9.68
C VAL A 164 -5.97 -4.80 -10.66
N LEU A 165 -7.17 -4.99 -10.13
CA LEU A 165 -8.38 -5.10 -10.94
C LEU A 165 -8.93 -3.72 -11.30
N GLU A 166 -9.02 -2.84 -10.30
CA GLU A 166 -9.54 -1.48 -10.42
C GLU A 166 -8.67 -0.50 -9.64
N GLN A 167 -8.59 0.72 -10.14
CA GLN A 167 -7.90 1.81 -9.48
C GLN A 167 -8.68 3.11 -9.65
N LYS A 168 -8.72 3.89 -8.57
CA LYS A 168 -9.13 5.29 -8.56
C LYS A 168 -8.02 6.11 -7.92
N GLN A 169 -7.68 7.22 -8.55
CA GLN A 169 -6.72 8.18 -8.04
C GLN A 169 -7.30 9.58 -8.12
N TYR A 170 -7.09 10.33 -7.05
CA TYR A 170 -7.51 11.72 -6.94
C TYR A 170 -6.31 12.55 -6.47
N VAL A 171 -5.94 13.53 -7.29
CA VAL A 171 -4.95 14.56 -6.90
C VAL A 171 -5.62 15.48 -5.88
N GLN A 172 -4.91 15.80 -4.80
CA GLN A 172 -5.35 16.77 -3.80
C GLN A 172 -4.76 18.15 -4.05
#